data_AF-A0A0S7ZYH7-F1
#
_entry.id   AF-A0A0S7ZYH7-F1
#
_cell.length_a   1.000
_cell.length_b   1.000
_cell.length_c   1.000
_cell.angle_alpha   90.00
_cell.angle_beta   90.00
_cell.angle_gamma   90.00
#
_symmetry.space_group_name_H-M   'P 1'
#
loop_
_entity.id
_entity.type
_entity.pdbx_description
1 polymer ?
#
loop_
_entity_poly.entity_id
_entity_poly.type
_entity_poly.pdbx_seq_one_letter_code
_entity_poly.pdbx_strand_id
1 'polypeptide(L)'
;MLKICFLVVALGIGLLGCHGDRQPSAPLGERAALEKLANAYETLGEQLPVSPTGLTPQGKLKFVQHVFEQAGYDFSATLQALAQAPPETLGEYHKDMMELVLLPNQGLDEKASEDLYGSKLYASINKIKTLYAR
;
A
#
# COMPACT_ATOMS: atom_id res chain seq x y z
N MET A 1 -21.13 58.50 14.22
CA MET A 1 -20.34 57.91 15.33
C MET A 1 -20.04 56.47 14.89
N LEU A 2 -18.90 56.09 14.28
CA LEU A 2 -17.49 56.15 14.70
C LEU A 2 -17.35 55.61 16.14
N LYS A 3 -16.70 54.47 16.47
CA LYS A 3 -15.39 53.93 16.04
C LYS A 3 -15.15 52.55 16.72
N ILE A 4 -14.15 51.78 16.23
CA ILE A 4 -13.32 50.75 16.96
C ILE A 4 -13.95 49.33 17.08
N CYS A 5 -13.28 48.20 16.81
CA CYS A 5 -11.87 47.92 16.56
C CYS A 5 -11.69 46.70 15.62
N PHE A 6 -10.54 46.72 14.94
CA PHE A 6 -9.87 45.59 14.31
C PHE A 6 -9.95 44.28 15.11
N LEU A 7 -10.21 43.17 14.41
CA LEU A 7 -9.45 41.95 14.65
C LEU A 7 -9.22 41.23 13.31
N VAL A 8 -8.14 41.65 12.63
CA VAL A 8 -7.44 40.79 11.68
C VAL A 8 -6.80 39.68 12.49
N VAL A 9 -7.28 38.44 12.36
CA VAL A 9 -6.49 37.26 12.70
C VAL A 9 -6.11 36.60 11.39
N ALA A 10 -4.99 37.09 10.86
CA ALA A 10 -4.12 36.28 10.04
C ALA A 10 -3.52 35.19 10.95
N LEU A 11 -3.89 33.94 10.70
CA LEU A 11 -3.18 32.75 11.13
C LEU A 11 -3.27 31.83 9.89
N GLY A 12 -2.29 31.75 9.00
CA GLY A 12 -0.85 31.73 9.23
C GLY A 12 -0.43 30.27 9.32
N ILE A 13 0.54 29.89 8.48
CA ILE A 13 1.23 28.59 8.38
C ILE A 13 0.45 27.60 7.50
N GLY A 14 0.80 27.37 6.24
CA GLY A 14 2.16 27.14 5.75
C GLY A 14 2.51 25.66 5.92
N LEU A 15 1.87 24.78 5.15
CA LEU A 15 2.40 23.45 4.87
C LEU A 15 2.85 23.39 3.41
N LEU A 16 3.80 24.26 3.07
CA LEU A 16 4.87 23.88 2.15
C LEU A 16 5.82 22.98 2.95
N GLY A 17 5.35 21.77 3.24
CA GLY A 17 6.18 20.67 3.69
C GLY A 17 6.54 19.83 2.47
N CYS A 18 7.48 20.31 1.65
CA CYS A 18 8.34 19.38 0.91
C CYS A 18 9.34 18.80 1.93
N HIS A 19 8.84 18.05 2.92
CA HIS A 19 9.65 16.98 3.46
C HIS A 19 9.59 15.86 2.43
N GLY A 20 10.70 15.19 2.17
CA GLY A 20 10.67 13.89 1.50
C GLY A 20 9.98 12.88 2.42
N ASP A 21 8.70 13.09 2.70
CA ASP A 21 7.87 12.27 3.56
C ASP A 21 7.64 10.97 2.80
N ARG A 22 8.51 10.01 3.08
CA ARG A 22 8.30 8.63 2.67
C ARG A 22 6.93 8.22 3.21
N GLN A 23 6.03 7.80 2.32
CA GLN A 23 4.70 7.36 2.71
C GLN A 23 4.82 6.26 3.79
N PRO A 24 3.93 6.26 4.80
CA PRO A 24 3.97 5.23 5.84
C PRO A 24 3.53 3.87 5.28
N SER A 25 3.83 2.78 6.00
CA SER A 25 3.18 1.49 5.74
C SER A 25 1.66 1.60 5.93
N ALA A 26 0.89 0.84 5.15
CA ALA A 26 -0.53 0.67 5.42
C ALA A 26 -0.74 0.05 6.82
N PRO A 27 -1.61 0.62 7.67
CA PRO A 27 -1.93 0.03 8.97
C PRO A 27 -2.46 -1.40 8.82
N LEU A 28 -1.87 -2.34 9.53
CA LEU A 28 -2.21 -3.76 9.44
C LEU A 28 -3.45 -4.06 10.29
N GLY A 29 -4.34 -4.90 9.76
CA GLY A 29 -5.55 -5.30 10.48
C GLY A 29 -6.60 -4.19 10.63
N GLU A 30 -6.43 -3.06 9.96
CA GLU A 30 -7.38 -1.95 10.01
C GLU A 30 -8.26 -1.92 8.76
N ARG A 31 -9.58 -2.06 8.97
CA ARG A 31 -10.57 -2.01 7.89
C ARG A 31 -10.48 -0.73 7.06
N ALA A 32 -10.27 0.41 7.70
CA ALA A 32 -10.19 1.70 7.01
C ALA A 32 -9.00 1.79 6.04
N ALA A 33 -7.88 1.12 6.34
CA ALA A 33 -6.73 1.05 5.44
C ALA A 33 -7.06 0.19 4.21
N LEU A 34 -7.72 -0.95 4.40
CA LEU A 34 -8.18 -1.80 3.32
C LEU A 34 -9.22 -1.12 2.43
N GLU A 35 -10.18 -0.39 3.00
CA GLU A 35 -11.18 0.35 2.24
C GLU A 35 -10.51 1.39 1.32
N LYS A 36 -9.46 2.08 1.80
CA LYS A 36 -8.67 3.00 0.96
C LYS A 36 -7.95 2.29 -0.16
N LEU A 37 -7.33 1.15 0.13
CA LEU A 37 -6.64 0.33 -0.88
C LEU A 37 -7.61 -0.24 -1.91
N ALA A 38 -8.80 -0.68 -1.48
CA ALA A 38 -9.85 -1.17 -2.36
C ALA A 38 -10.36 -0.06 -3.29
N ASN A 39 -10.67 1.12 -2.75
CA ASN A 39 -11.08 2.27 -3.56
C ASN A 39 -10.00 2.66 -4.58
N ALA A 40 -8.72 2.65 -4.19
CA ALA A 40 -7.61 2.91 -5.10
C ALA A 40 -7.47 1.82 -6.18
N TYR A 41 -7.65 0.55 -5.80
CA TYR A 41 -7.65 -0.59 -6.73
C TYR A 41 -8.75 -0.46 -7.78
N GLU A 42 -9.99 -0.17 -7.36
CA GLU A 42 -11.13 0.00 -8.26
C GLU A 42 -10.89 1.19 -9.21
N THR A 43 -10.53 2.35 -8.65
CA THR A 43 -10.29 3.58 -9.43
C THR A 43 -9.21 3.40 -10.49
N LEU A 44 -8.10 2.73 -10.16
CA LEU A 44 -7.02 2.45 -11.11
C LEU A 44 -7.39 1.32 -12.07
N GLY A 45 -8.13 0.32 -11.61
CA GLY A 45 -8.57 -0.81 -12.41
C GLY A 45 -9.51 -0.40 -13.55
N GLU A 46 -10.41 0.55 -13.29
CA GLU A 46 -11.32 1.12 -14.31
C GLU A 46 -10.59 1.79 -15.49
N GLN A 47 -9.35 2.23 -15.27
CA GLN A 47 -8.53 2.90 -16.29
C GLN A 47 -7.76 1.90 -17.16
N LEU A 48 -7.75 0.61 -16.80
CA LEU A 48 -7.01 -0.41 -17.54
C LEU A 48 -7.87 -1.00 -18.67
N PRO A 49 -7.26 -1.33 -19.83
CA PRO A 49 -7.97 -2.02 -20.92
C PRO A 49 -8.29 -3.49 -20.59
N VAL A 50 -7.71 -4.03 -19.51
CA VAL A 50 -7.90 -5.41 -19.03
C VAL A 50 -7.95 -5.43 -17.50
N SER A 51 -8.51 -6.48 -16.92
CA SER A 51 -8.49 -6.68 -15.47
C SER A 51 -7.05 -6.67 -14.92
N PRO A 52 -6.80 -6.10 -13.73
CA PRO A 52 -5.47 -6.12 -13.11
C PRO A 52 -4.88 -7.54 -12.96
N THR A 53 -5.73 -8.55 -12.74
CA THR A 53 -5.30 -9.97 -12.63
C THR A 53 -4.75 -10.54 -13.95
N GLY A 54 -5.13 -9.94 -15.09
CA GLY A 54 -4.68 -10.31 -16.43
C GLY A 54 -3.37 -9.62 -16.87
N LEU A 55 -2.82 -8.72 -16.07
CA LEU A 55 -1.54 -8.07 -16.37
C LEU A 55 -0.36 -9.06 -16.28
N THR A 56 0.76 -8.72 -16.92
CA THR A 56 2.03 -9.44 -16.71
C THR A 56 2.49 -9.30 -15.26
N PRO A 57 3.36 -10.18 -14.72
CA PRO A 57 3.83 -10.06 -13.35
C PRO A 57 4.44 -8.69 -13.01
N GLN A 58 5.24 -8.13 -13.92
CA GLN A 58 5.77 -6.77 -13.79
C GLN A 58 4.66 -5.71 -13.81
N GLY A 59 3.64 -5.89 -14.63
CA GLY A 59 2.47 -5.01 -14.69
C GLY A 59 1.65 -5.05 -13.40
N LYS A 60 1.41 -6.24 -12.85
CA LYS A 60 0.76 -6.44 -11.55
C LYS A 60 1.53 -5.73 -10.43
N LEU A 61 2.86 -5.88 -10.39
CA LEU A 61 3.69 -5.22 -9.38
C LEU A 61 3.56 -3.70 -9.44
N LYS A 62 3.69 -3.11 -10.64
CA LYS A 62 3.53 -1.66 -10.82
C LYS A 62 2.13 -1.19 -10.46
N PHE A 63 1.11 -1.94 -10.86
CA PHE A 63 -0.27 -1.64 -10.53
C PHE A 63 -0.49 -1.62 -9.01
N VAL A 64 -0.07 -2.67 -8.29
CA VAL A 64 -0.20 -2.72 -6.82
C VAL A 64 0.60 -1.59 -6.18
N GLN A 65 1.81 -1.27 -6.66
CA GLN A 65 2.56 -0.11 -6.16
C GLN A 65 1.79 1.20 -6.29
N HIS A 66 1.15 1.45 -7.43
CA HIS A 66 0.29 2.63 -7.62
C HIS A 66 -0.97 2.61 -6.74
N VAL A 67 -1.56 1.44 -6.48
CA VAL A 67 -2.68 1.30 -5.53
C VAL A 67 -2.26 1.78 -4.14
N PHE A 68 -1.10 1.35 -3.67
CA PHE A 68 -0.55 1.79 -2.38
C PHE A 68 -0.24 3.29 -2.38
N GLU A 69 0.43 3.79 -3.41
CA GLU A 69 0.77 5.20 -3.54
C GLU A 69 -0.49 6.09 -3.54
N GLN A 70 -1.51 5.74 -4.32
CA GLN A 70 -2.78 6.46 -4.39
C GLN A 70 -3.57 6.40 -3.08
N ALA A 71 -3.46 5.30 -2.33
CA ALA A 71 -4.03 5.18 -0.98
C ALA A 71 -3.24 5.93 0.11
N GLY A 72 -2.06 6.49 -0.24
CA GLY A 72 -1.21 7.25 0.68
C GLY A 72 -0.20 6.39 1.46
N TYR A 73 0.15 5.20 0.96
CA TYR A 73 0.98 4.21 1.65
C TYR A 73 2.19 3.77 0.82
N ASP A 74 3.28 3.38 1.49
CA ASP A 74 4.46 2.78 0.86
C ASP A 74 4.30 1.25 0.81
N PHE A 75 4.33 0.70 -0.41
CA PHE A 75 4.22 -0.74 -0.65
C PHE A 75 5.36 -1.54 0.01
N SER A 76 6.60 -1.06 -0.09
CA SER A 76 7.77 -1.76 0.46
C SER A 76 7.77 -1.76 1.99
N ALA A 77 7.36 -0.66 2.60
CA ALA A 77 7.18 -0.55 4.04
C ALA A 77 6.05 -1.47 4.53
N THR A 78 4.95 -1.56 3.77
CA THR A 78 3.85 -2.48 4.09
C THR A 78 4.29 -3.95 4.01
N LEU A 79 5.06 -4.33 2.98
CA LEU A 79 5.63 -5.68 2.88
C LEU A 79 6.52 -6.01 4.10
N GLN A 80 7.33 -5.06 4.55
CA GLN A 80 8.17 -5.24 5.73
C GLN A 80 7.32 -5.41 7.01
N ALA A 81 6.29 -4.57 7.18
CA ALA A 81 5.39 -4.65 8.32
C ALA A 81 4.64 -6.01 8.36
N LEU A 82 4.07 -6.45 7.22
CA LEU A 82 3.40 -7.74 7.12
C LEU A 82 4.34 -8.91 7.42
N ALA A 83 5.58 -8.87 6.91
CA ALA A 83 6.56 -9.93 7.16
C ALA A 83 6.99 -10.03 8.64
N GLN A 84 6.84 -8.94 9.40
CA GLN A 84 7.15 -8.86 10.82
C GLN A 84 5.94 -9.09 11.74
N ALA A 85 4.73 -9.15 11.19
CA ALA A 85 3.51 -9.35 11.96
C ALA A 85 3.53 -10.71 12.67
N PRO A 86 3.26 -10.76 13.99
CA PRO A 86 3.15 -12.03 14.70
C PRO A 86 2.00 -12.89 14.13
N PRO A 87 2.18 -14.19 13.89
CA PRO A 87 1.14 -15.05 13.30
C PRO A 87 -0.20 -15.02 14.04
N GLU A 88 -0.17 -14.84 15.36
CA GLU A 88 -1.34 -14.77 16.24
C GLU A 88 -2.20 -13.50 16.04
N THR A 89 -1.68 -12.46 15.40
CA THR A 89 -2.44 -11.22 15.13
C THR A 89 -3.13 -11.23 13.76
N LEU A 90 -2.96 -12.30 12.98
CA LEU A 90 -3.48 -12.40 11.61
C LEU A 90 -4.98 -12.69 11.59
N GLY A 91 -5.78 -11.63 11.52
CA GLY A 91 -7.22 -11.69 11.25
C GLY A 91 -7.57 -11.63 9.76
N GLU A 92 -8.87 -11.59 9.44
CA GLU A 92 -9.39 -11.51 8.05
C GLU A 92 -8.79 -10.34 7.28
N TYR A 93 -8.73 -9.15 7.88
CA TYR A 93 -8.15 -7.97 7.25
C TYR A 93 -6.65 -8.10 6.94
N HIS A 94 -5.92 -8.96 7.67
CA HIS A 94 -4.54 -9.26 7.28
C HIS A 94 -4.51 -10.13 6.04
N LYS A 95 -5.43 -11.10 5.92
CA LYS A 95 -5.51 -11.98 4.75
C LYS A 95 -5.84 -11.20 3.48
N ASP A 96 -6.79 -10.27 3.53
CA ASP A 96 -7.14 -9.41 2.39
C ASP A 96 -5.94 -8.55 1.95
N MET A 97 -5.22 -7.96 2.92
CA MET A 97 -3.98 -7.22 2.63
C MET A 97 -2.91 -8.14 2.00
N MET A 98 -2.73 -9.35 2.54
CA MET A 98 -1.77 -10.33 2.02
C MET A 98 -2.12 -10.74 0.60
N GLU A 99 -3.39 -10.98 0.30
CA GLU A 99 -3.85 -11.31 -1.05
C GLU A 99 -3.51 -10.19 -2.05
N LEU A 100 -3.78 -8.93 -1.68
CA LEU A 100 -3.44 -7.78 -2.51
C LEU A 100 -1.93 -7.69 -2.79
N VAL A 101 -1.08 -7.78 -1.76
CA VAL A 101 0.37 -7.65 -1.94
C VAL A 101 1.00 -8.86 -2.65
N LEU A 102 0.35 -10.03 -2.59
CA LEU A 102 0.77 -11.25 -3.29
C LEU A 102 0.19 -11.37 -4.71
N LEU A 103 -0.67 -10.45 -5.15
CA LEU A 103 -1.20 -10.44 -6.51
C LEU A 103 -0.11 -10.58 -7.60
N PRO A 104 1.04 -9.87 -7.54
CA PRO A 104 2.07 -10.01 -8.57
C PRO A 104 2.79 -11.37 -8.55
N ASN A 105 2.65 -12.13 -7.47
CA ASN A 105 3.24 -13.45 -7.30
C ASN A 105 2.41 -14.61 -7.86
N GLN A 106 1.16 -14.35 -8.26
CA GLN A 106 0.29 -15.40 -8.80
C GLN A 106 0.91 -16.06 -10.04
N GLY A 107 1.12 -17.37 -9.98
CA GLY A 107 1.67 -18.16 -11.08
C GLY A 107 3.20 -18.07 -11.24
N LEU A 108 3.91 -17.41 -10.32
CA LEU A 108 5.37 -17.36 -10.32
C LEU A 108 5.97 -18.47 -9.46
N ASP A 109 7.05 -19.07 -9.95
CA ASP A 109 7.96 -19.85 -9.11
C ASP A 109 8.84 -18.94 -8.23
N GLU A 110 9.65 -19.57 -7.38
CA GLU A 110 10.56 -18.87 -6.46
C GLU A 110 11.56 -17.99 -7.20
N LYS A 111 12.19 -18.50 -8.27
CA LYS A 111 13.22 -17.75 -8.99
C LYS A 111 12.63 -16.53 -9.71
N ALA A 112 11.52 -16.71 -10.43
CA ALA A 112 10.83 -15.62 -11.09
C ALA A 112 10.31 -14.57 -10.08
N SER A 113 9.91 -15.01 -8.88
CA SER A 113 9.59 -14.10 -7.79
C SER A 113 10.81 -13.32 -7.31
N GLU A 114 11.95 -13.97 -7.08
CA GLU A 114 13.16 -13.26 -6.65
C GLU A 114 13.62 -12.24 -7.71
N ASP A 115 13.59 -12.62 -8.99
CA ASP A 115 13.96 -11.75 -10.10
C ASP A 115 13.01 -10.53 -10.22
N LEU A 116 11.71 -10.68 -9.90
CA LEU A 116 10.72 -9.60 -9.95
C LEU A 116 10.93 -8.54 -8.85
N TYR A 117 11.27 -8.94 -7.63
CA TYR A 117 11.35 -8.05 -6.46
C TYR A 117 12.77 -7.64 -6.08
N GLY A 118 13.78 -8.40 -6.52
CA GLY A 118 15.14 -8.37 -5.97
C GLY A 118 15.21 -8.97 -4.56
N SER A 119 16.41 -9.38 -4.15
CA SER A 119 16.59 -10.23 -2.96
C SER A 119 16.03 -9.62 -1.65
N LYS A 120 16.09 -8.29 -1.48
CA LYS A 120 15.59 -7.65 -0.24
C LYS A 120 14.07 -7.73 -0.10
N LEU A 121 13.32 -7.37 -1.14
CA LEU A 121 11.85 -7.41 -1.11
C LEU A 121 11.34 -8.85 -1.22
N TYR A 122 12.07 -9.72 -1.94
CA TYR A 122 11.76 -11.14 -2.01
C TYR A 122 11.72 -11.81 -0.64
N ALA A 123 12.66 -11.49 0.27
CA ALA A 123 12.65 -12.03 1.63
C ALA A 123 11.34 -11.73 2.38
N SER A 124 10.82 -10.50 2.25
CA SER A 124 9.52 -10.12 2.83
C SER A 124 8.37 -10.89 2.17
N ILE A 125 8.36 -10.98 0.84
CA ILE A 125 7.34 -11.74 0.09
C ILE A 125 7.33 -13.21 0.50
N ASN A 126 8.48 -13.86 0.60
CA ASN A 126 8.59 -15.26 0.98
C ASN A 126 8.07 -15.49 2.41
N LYS A 127 8.37 -14.57 3.33
CA LYS A 127 7.84 -14.59 4.69
C LYS A 127 6.32 -14.46 4.71
N ILE A 128 5.76 -13.53 3.92
CA ILE A 128 4.30 -13.34 3.81
C ILE A 128 3.62 -14.57 3.23
N LYS A 129 4.16 -15.19 2.17
CA LYS A 129 3.63 -16.46 1.62
C LYS A 129 3.56 -17.56 2.68
N THR A 130 4.60 -17.66 3.52
CA THR A 130 4.64 -18.63 4.63
C THR A 130 3.57 -18.34 5.69
N LEU A 131 3.28 -17.07 5.97
CA LEU A 131 2.22 -16.67 6.90
C LEU A 131 0.83 -16.95 6.32
N TYR A 132 0.62 -16.63 5.05
CA TYR A 132 -0.66 -16.78 4.34
C TYR A 132 -1.09 -18.24 4.17
N ALA A 133 -0.14 -19.17 4.04
CA ALA A 133 -0.42 -20.60 3.88
C ALA A 133 -0.86 -21.33 5.17
N ARG A 134 -0.91 -20.63 6.31
CA ARG A 134 -1.32 -21.17 7.62
C ARG A 134 -2.80 -20.93 7.89
#